data_AF-A0A8J3ACB2-F1
#
_entry.id   AF-A0A8J3ACB2-F1
#
_cell.length_a   1.000
_cell.length_b   1.000
_cell.length_c   1.000
_cell.angle_alpha   90.00
_cell.angle_beta   90.00
_cell.angle_gamma   90.00
#
_symmetry.space_group_name_H-M   'P 1'
#
loop_
_entity.id
_entity.type
_entity.pdbx_description
1 polymer ?
#
loop_
_entity_poly.entity_id
_entity_poly.type
_entity_poly.pdbx_seq_one_letter_code
_entity_poly.pdbx_strand_id
1 'polypeptide(L)'
;MPNFKKYRVLFSLILLFYIWFLFLKSSFIVNGNNKENIEKVIQSVDWYNKKDSIEIIKIIDSKNDRFVAFLYNNNPAYIHFTKNEFGNYEVTYKEFRSNESLSTFTVDVSLDRILVITNNLNQIAKLNLRVNGINQIEDEMKVGKPSALLLEIDHLPKSIDNSYEFQYQFFDENGKQIITKE
;
A
#
# COMPACT_ATOMS: atom_id res chain seq x y z
N MET A 1 59.39 -1.35 23.47
CA MET A 1 58.84 -1.45 22.09
C MET A 1 57.38 -1.86 22.18
N PRO A 2 56.44 -1.08 21.63
CA PRO A 2 55.03 -1.45 21.59
C PRO A 2 54.89 -2.77 20.83
N ASN A 3 54.06 -3.67 21.35
CA ASN A 3 53.94 -5.03 20.86
C ASN A 3 53.08 -5.05 19.59
N PHE A 4 53.66 -4.64 18.45
CA PHE A 4 52.97 -4.42 17.16
C PHE A 4 52.07 -5.58 16.72
N LYS A 5 52.38 -6.82 17.13
CA LYS A 5 51.53 -8.00 16.88
C LYS A 5 50.16 -7.90 17.57
N LYS A 6 50.10 -7.39 18.81
CA LYS A 6 48.83 -7.24 19.55
C LYS A 6 47.93 -6.18 18.91
N TYR A 7 48.51 -5.08 18.44
CA TYR A 7 47.76 -4.01 17.75
C TYR A 7 47.23 -4.46 16.38
N ARG A 8 47.98 -5.30 15.65
CA ARG A 8 47.49 -5.89 14.39
C ARG A 8 46.30 -6.82 14.60
N VAL A 9 46.35 -7.68 15.62
CA VAL A 9 45.22 -8.58 15.96
C VAL A 9 44.00 -7.77 16.39
N LEU A 10 44.17 -6.75 17.22
CA LEU A 10 43.08 -5.87 17.65
C LEU A 10 42.45 -5.12 16.47
N PHE A 11 43.27 -4.58 15.57
CA PHE A 11 42.80 -3.91 14.36
C PHE A 11 42.02 -4.86 13.44
N SER A 12 42.51 -6.08 13.23
CA SER A 12 41.80 -7.09 12.44
C SER A 12 40.45 -7.48 13.06
N LEU A 13 40.36 -7.58 14.39
CA LEU A 13 39.10 -7.85 15.09
C LEU A 13 38.10 -6.70 14.96
N ILE A 14 38.56 -5.46 15.09
CA ILE A 14 37.72 -4.27 14.90
C ILE A 14 37.20 -4.21 13.45
N LEU A 15 38.05 -4.52 12.48
CA LEU A 15 37.66 -4.54 11.07
C LEU A 15 36.62 -5.64 10.79
N LEU A 16 36.81 -6.84 11.35
CA LEU A 16 35.85 -7.94 11.26
C LEU A 16 34.51 -7.58 11.90
N PHE A 17 34.54 -6.96 13.08
CA PHE A 17 33.33 -6.49 13.75
C PHE A 17 32.62 -5.41 12.95
N TYR A 18 33.36 -4.47 12.35
CA TYR A 18 32.80 -3.42 11.50
C TYR A 18 32.17 -4.00 10.23
N ILE A 19 32.84 -4.94 9.55
CA ILE A 19 32.27 -5.64 8.38
C ILE A 19 31.00 -6.40 8.77
N TRP A 20 31.03 -7.14 9.88
CA TRP A 20 29.86 -7.86 10.40
C TRP A 20 28.70 -6.91 10.73
N PHE A 21 29.00 -5.76 11.34
CA PHE A 21 28.01 -4.71 11.62
C PHE A 21 27.39 -4.12 10.35
N LEU A 22 28.17 -3.92 9.28
CA LEU A 22 27.64 -3.45 7.99
C LEU A 22 26.66 -4.46 7.37
N PHE A 23 26.97 -5.76 7.43
CA PHE A 23 26.06 -6.81 6.95
C PHE A 23 24.78 -6.89 7.79
N LEU A 24 24.87 -6.74 9.11
CA LEU A 24 23.72 -6.67 10.01
C LEU A 24 22.88 -5.41 9.80
N LYS A 25 23.48 -4.27 9.49
CA LYS A 25 22.74 -3.01 9.29
C LYS A 25 21.70 -3.14 8.18
N SER A 26 22.00 -3.88 7.11
CA SER A 26 21.07 -4.11 6.00
C SER A 26 19.82 -4.88 6.44
N SER A 27 19.96 -5.86 7.34
CA SER A 27 18.82 -6.61 7.89
C SER A 27 18.04 -5.85 8.96
N PHE A 28 18.56 -4.70 9.42
CA PHE A 28 17.87 -3.77 10.32
C PHE A 28 17.25 -2.56 9.61
N ILE A 29 17.29 -2.49 8.27
CA ILE A 29 16.56 -1.43 7.55
C ILE A 29 15.07 -1.77 7.61
N VAL A 30 14.40 -1.15 8.58
CA VAL A 30 12.97 -1.30 8.84
C VAL A 30 12.19 -0.42 7.88
N ASN A 31 11.82 -0.94 6.72
CA ASN A 31 10.96 -0.24 5.77
C ASN A 31 9.51 -0.65 6.02
N GLY A 32 8.62 0.28 6.36
CA GLY A 32 7.20 -0.03 6.42
C GLY A 32 6.68 -0.73 7.68
N ASN A 33 7.50 -1.03 8.71
CA ASN A 33 7.00 -1.72 9.92
C ASN A 33 6.14 -0.81 10.83
N ASN A 34 6.35 0.50 10.80
CA ASN A 34 5.57 1.50 11.55
C ASN A 34 5.26 2.72 10.67
N LYS A 35 4.34 3.58 11.14
CA LYS A 35 3.87 4.74 10.38
C LYS A 35 5.01 5.67 9.92
N GLU A 36 5.95 5.99 10.79
CA GLU A 36 7.08 6.87 10.46
C GLU A 36 7.96 6.28 9.35
N ASN A 37 8.22 4.97 9.40
CA ASN A 37 9.00 4.29 8.35
C ASN A 37 8.22 4.19 7.05
N ILE A 38 6.90 3.97 7.10
CA ILE A 38 6.03 4.02 5.92
C ILE A 38 6.10 5.41 5.28
N GLU A 39 5.99 6.49 6.05
CA GLU A 39 6.08 7.86 5.54
C GLU A 39 7.43 8.13 4.88
N LYS A 40 8.54 7.73 5.50
CA LYS A 40 9.89 7.86 4.90
C LYS A 40 10.01 7.09 3.60
N VAL A 41 9.43 5.90 3.52
CA VAL A 41 9.41 5.10 2.29
C VAL A 41 8.60 5.82 1.21
N ILE A 42 7.39 6.31 1.53
CA ILE A 42 6.57 7.08 0.58
C ILE A 42 7.33 8.33 0.11
N GLN A 43 8.04 9.03 0.99
CA GLN A 43 8.86 10.20 0.62
C GLN A 43 10.09 9.85 -0.24
N SER A 44 10.45 8.58 -0.32
CA SER A 44 11.59 8.11 -1.13
C SER A 44 11.20 7.61 -2.52
N VAL A 45 9.90 7.54 -2.83
CA VAL A 45 9.45 7.07 -4.15
C VAL A 45 9.74 8.12 -5.22
N ASP A 46 10.06 7.67 -6.44
CA ASP A 46 10.57 8.53 -7.52
C ASP A 46 9.63 9.66 -7.94
N TRP A 47 8.32 9.47 -7.76
CA TRP A 47 7.31 10.47 -8.08
C TRP A 47 7.05 11.46 -6.96
N TYR A 48 7.65 11.28 -5.77
CA TYR A 48 7.49 12.17 -4.63
C TYR A 48 8.28 13.47 -4.80
N ASN A 49 7.61 14.61 -4.61
CA ASN A 49 8.26 15.91 -4.46
C ASN A 49 8.14 16.38 -3.00
N LYS A 50 9.22 16.95 -2.45
CA LYS A 50 9.30 17.39 -1.04
C LYS A 50 8.26 18.42 -0.62
N LYS A 51 7.62 19.10 -1.57
CA LYS A 51 6.52 20.05 -1.30
C LYS A 51 5.17 19.37 -1.09
N ASP A 52 5.11 18.07 -1.35
CA ASP A 52 3.85 17.36 -1.46
C ASP A 52 3.45 16.74 -0.11
N SER A 53 2.16 16.88 0.20
CA SER A 53 1.57 16.38 1.44
C SER A 53 1.25 14.90 1.32
N ILE A 54 1.55 14.14 2.37
CA ILE A 54 1.16 12.73 2.52
C ILE A 54 0.20 12.62 3.69
N GLU A 55 -0.93 11.96 3.45
CA GLU A 55 -1.90 11.62 4.50
C GLU A 55 -2.17 10.11 4.48
N ILE A 56 -1.64 9.37 5.45
CA ILE A 56 -1.94 7.94 5.57
C ILE A 56 -3.37 7.77 6.09
N ILE A 57 -4.21 7.12 5.29
CA ILE A 57 -5.63 6.91 5.59
C ILE A 57 -5.84 5.59 6.34
N LYS A 58 -5.24 4.51 5.84
CA LYS A 58 -5.40 3.17 6.42
C LYS A 58 -4.19 2.31 6.13
N ILE A 59 -3.80 1.52 7.13
CA ILE A 59 -2.82 0.44 7.01
C ILE A 59 -3.61 -0.86 7.17
N ILE A 60 -3.53 -1.73 6.18
CA ILE A 60 -4.26 -3.00 6.13
C ILE A 60 -3.24 -4.12 6.04
N ASP A 61 -3.23 -4.99 7.06
CA ASP A 61 -2.36 -6.15 7.11
C ASP A 61 -3.14 -7.41 6.74
N SER A 62 -2.58 -8.22 5.84
CA SER A 62 -3.12 -9.52 5.47
C SER A 62 -1.97 -10.52 5.30
N LYS A 63 -1.86 -11.51 6.19
CA LYS A 63 -0.78 -12.51 6.18
C LYS A 63 0.61 -11.84 6.15
N ASN A 64 1.32 -11.95 5.02
CA ASN A 64 2.63 -11.33 4.81
C ASN A 64 2.53 -9.99 4.10
N ASP A 65 1.35 -9.56 3.69
CA ASP A 65 1.14 -8.35 2.92
C ASP A 65 0.67 -7.21 3.81
N ARG A 66 1.12 -6.00 3.47
CA ARG A 66 0.67 -4.74 4.06
C ARG A 66 0.35 -3.77 2.94
N PHE A 67 -0.90 -3.34 2.90
CA PHE A 67 -1.39 -2.31 1.99
C PHE A 67 -1.55 -1.02 2.77
N VAL A 68 -0.89 0.03 2.31
CA VAL A 68 -1.06 1.37 2.89
C VAL A 68 -1.80 2.22 1.88
N ALA A 69 -3.03 2.58 2.23
CA ALA A 69 -3.83 3.57 1.52
C ALA A 69 -3.47 4.96 2.05
N PHE A 70 -3.12 5.87 1.15
CA PHE A 70 -2.76 7.23 1.50
C PHE A 70 -3.20 8.24 0.43
N LEU A 71 -3.20 9.51 0.80
CA LEU A 71 -3.35 10.61 -0.14
C LEU A 71 -1.99 11.24 -0.40
N TYR A 72 -1.70 11.47 -1.68
CA TYR A 72 -0.58 12.27 -2.14
C TYR A 72 -1.09 13.54 -2.80
N ASN A 73 -0.87 14.69 -2.17
CA ASN A 73 -1.51 15.95 -2.59
C ASN A 73 -3.01 15.81 -2.81
N ASN A 74 -3.69 15.18 -1.84
CA ASN A 74 -5.12 14.87 -1.91
C ASN A 74 -5.51 13.88 -3.04
N ASN A 75 -4.56 13.27 -3.75
CA ASN A 75 -4.83 12.24 -4.76
C ASN A 75 -4.74 10.84 -4.14
N PRO A 76 -5.67 9.93 -4.44
CA PRO A 76 -5.59 8.52 -4.03
C PRO A 76 -4.28 7.84 -4.46
N ALA A 77 -3.63 7.18 -3.52
CA ALA A 77 -2.43 6.40 -3.75
C ALA A 77 -2.36 5.19 -2.82
N TYR A 78 -1.64 4.16 -3.24
CA TYR A 78 -1.33 3.04 -2.37
C TYR A 78 0.10 2.53 -2.57
N ILE A 79 0.61 1.90 -1.52
CA ILE A 79 1.88 1.20 -1.53
C ILE A 79 1.68 -0.16 -0.87
N HIS A 80 2.22 -1.19 -1.53
CA HIS A 80 2.20 -2.57 -1.08
C HIS A 80 3.57 -2.94 -0.55
N PHE A 81 3.57 -3.60 0.60
CA PHE A 81 4.73 -4.23 1.17
C PHE A 81 4.51 -5.72 1.37
N THR A 82 5.56 -6.51 1.22
CA THR A 82 5.59 -7.92 1.62
C THR A 82 6.61 -8.11 2.73
N LYS A 83 6.23 -8.89 3.75
CA LYS A 83 7.07 -9.26 4.88
C LYS A 83 8.05 -10.34 4.45
N ASN A 84 9.33 -10.10 4.66
CA ASN A 84 10.40 -11.07 4.42
C ASN A 84 10.54 -12.05 5.59
N GLU A 85 11.42 -13.05 5.44
CA GLU A 85 11.67 -14.11 6.42
C GLU A 85 12.17 -13.58 7.78
N PHE A 86 12.75 -12.38 7.81
CA PHE A 86 13.23 -11.71 9.02
C PHE A 86 12.15 -10.87 9.71
N GLY A 87 10.93 -10.84 9.16
CA GLY A 87 9.80 -10.08 9.70
C GLY A 87 9.77 -8.61 9.33
N ASN A 88 10.66 -8.16 8.42
CA ASN A 88 10.68 -6.80 7.91
C ASN A 88 9.85 -6.67 6.64
N TYR A 89 9.23 -5.51 6.43
CA TYR A 89 8.47 -5.23 5.23
C TYR A 89 9.37 -4.65 4.13
N GLU A 90 9.11 -5.05 2.89
CA GLU A 90 9.81 -4.56 1.68
C GLU A 90 8.77 -4.07 0.68
N VAL A 91 9.03 -2.92 0.03
CA VAL A 91 8.11 -2.38 -0.99
C VAL A 91 8.13 -3.27 -2.21
N THR A 92 6.96 -3.75 -2.60
CA THR A 92 6.77 -4.60 -3.78
C THR A 92 6.07 -3.86 -4.90
N TYR A 93 5.14 -2.95 -4.58
CA TYR A 93 4.39 -2.19 -5.57
C TYR A 93 3.95 -0.83 -5.03
N LYS A 94 3.79 0.15 -5.93
CA LYS A 94 3.34 1.50 -5.61
C LYS A 94 2.58 2.09 -6.80
N GLU A 95 1.48 2.77 -6.52
CA GLU A 95 0.65 3.39 -7.54
C GLU A 95 -0.04 4.64 -6.99
N PHE A 96 -0.26 5.64 -7.85
CA PHE A 96 -1.09 6.80 -7.53
C PHE A 96 -1.96 7.17 -8.73
N ARG A 97 -3.10 7.81 -8.46
CA ARG A 97 -4.05 8.27 -9.49
C ARG A 97 -4.28 9.77 -9.35
N SER A 98 -3.79 10.54 -10.32
CA SER A 98 -3.93 11.99 -10.31
C SER A 98 -5.33 12.47 -10.70
N ASN A 99 -5.81 13.54 -10.07
CA ASN A 99 -7.05 14.25 -10.41
C ASN A 99 -8.33 13.41 -10.23
N GLU A 100 -8.31 12.41 -9.34
CA GLU A 100 -9.47 11.61 -8.98
C GLU A 100 -9.84 11.85 -7.51
N SER A 101 -11.14 11.97 -7.22
CA SER A 101 -11.65 12.04 -5.83
C SER A 101 -11.93 10.66 -5.21
N LEU A 102 -12.05 9.65 -6.06
CA LEU A 102 -12.18 8.24 -5.73
C LEU A 102 -11.42 7.42 -6.78
N SER A 103 -10.61 6.49 -6.31
CA SER A 103 -9.91 5.54 -7.17
C SER A 103 -10.03 4.12 -6.64
N THR A 104 -10.04 3.17 -7.57
CA THR A 104 -10.04 1.73 -7.32
C THR A 104 -8.70 1.15 -7.77
N PHE A 105 -8.09 0.33 -6.94
CA PHE A 105 -6.82 -0.33 -7.20
C PHE A 105 -6.99 -1.83 -7.02
N THR A 106 -6.47 -2.63 -7.95
CA THR A 106 -6.42 -4.08 -7.76
C THR A 106 -5.14 -4.43 -7.00
N VAL A 107 -5.29 -5.01 -5.81
CA VAL A 107 -4.21 -5.13 -4.81
C VAL A 107 -3.88 -6.58 -4.47
N ASP A 108 -3.64 -7.40 -5.48
CA ASP A 108 -2.99 -8.72 -5.35
C ASP A 108 -2.57 -9.20 -6.73
N VAL A 109 -1.60 -10.12 -6.81
CA VAL A 109 -1.22 -10.79 -8.06
C VAL A 109 -2.37 -11.67 -8.56
N SER A 110 -3.17 -12.23 -7.65
CA SER A 110 -4.38 -13.01 -7.97
C SER A 110 -5.58 -12.16 -8.42
N LEU A 111 -5.47 -10.83 -8.35
CA LEU A 111 -6.51 -9.86 -8.70
C LEU A 111 -7.83 -10.06 -7.95
N ASP A 112 -7.78 -10.64 -6.76
CA ASP A 112 -8.94 -11.02 -5.93
C ASP A 112 -9.20 -10.04 -4.77
N ARG A 113 -8.54 -8.88 -4.80
CA ARG A 113 -8.71 -7.81 -3.82
C ARG A 113 -8.73 -6.46 -4.50
N ILE A 114 -9.69 -5.64 -4.10
CA ILE A 114 -9.86 -4.28 -4.61
C ILE A 114 -9.76 -3.30 -3.45
N LEU A 115 -8.80 -2.39 -3.54
CA LEU A 115 -8.66 -1.27 -2.62
C LEU A 115 -9.33 -0.04 -3.23
N VAL A 116 -10.30 0.51 -2.52
CA VAL A 116 -10.99 1.73 -2.90
C VAL A 116 -10.54 2.84 -1.95
N ILE A 117 -10.10 3.97 -2.50
CA ILE A 117 -9.58 5.10 -1.72
C ILE A 117 -10.29 6.37 -2.17
N THR A 118 -10.79 7.13 -1.19
CA THR A 118 -11.44 8.44 -1.41
C THR A 118 -10.62 9.55 -0.78
N ASN A 119 -10.74 10.76 -1.35
CA ASN A 119 -10.15 11.97 -0.79
C ASN A 119 -11.21 12.92 -0.19
N ASN A 120 -10.77 14.10 0.25
CA ASN A 120 -11.63 15.12 0.87
C ASN A 120 -12.71 15.70 -0.07
N LEU A 121 -12.56 15.52 -1.39
CA LEU A 121 -13.47 16.04 -2.42
C LEU A 121 -14.48 14.99 -2.87
N ASN A 122 -14.45 13.79 -2.29
CA ASN A 122 -15.34 12.70 -2.67
C ASN A 122 -16.81 13.04 -2.36
N GLN A 123 -17.67 12.86 -3.36
CA GLN A 123 -19.14 13.00 -3.25
C GLN A 123 -19.86 11.65 -3.29
N ILE A 124 -19.12 10.55 -3.44
CA ILE A 124 -19.68 9.20 -3.47
C ILE A 124 -19.99 8.74 -2.05
N ALA A 125 -21.24 8.37 -1.82
CA ALA A 125 -21.73 7.83 -0.56
C ALA A 125 -21.87 6.30 -0.59
N LYS A 126 -22.00 5.70 -1.78
CA LYS A 126 -22.17 4.25 -1.94
C LYS A 126 -21.44 3.72 -3.16
N LEU A 127 -20.77 2.59 -2.97
CA LEU A 127 -20.22 1.74 -4.03
C LEU A 127 -21.10 0.50 -4.17
N ASN A 128 -21.42 0.16 -5.41
CA ASN A 128 -21.95 -1.13 -5.81
C ASN A 128 -21.00 -1.76 -6.83
N LEU A 129 -20.32 -2.82 -6.42
CA LEU A 129 -19.43 -3.60 -7.26
C LEU A 129 -20.16 -4.86 -7.72
N ARG A 130 -20.32 -5.00 -9.03
CA ARG A 130 -20.78 -6.24 -9.64
C ARG A 130 -19.58 -7.01 -10.20
N VAL A 131 -19.49 -8.29 -9.84
CA VAL A 131 -18.41 -9.20 -10.25
C VAL A 131 -18.98 -10.30 -11.14
N ASN A 132 -18.41 -10.47 -12.33
CA ASN A 132 -18.84 -11.45 -13.34
C ASN A 132 -20.34 -11.35 -13.67
N GLY A 133 -20.89 -10.14 -13.66
CA GLY A 133 -22.29 -9.86 -14.01
C GLY A 133 -23.36 -10.34 -13.00
N ILE A 134 -22.98 -11.13 -11.99
CA ILE A 134 -23.93 -11.85 -11.12
C ILE A 134 -23.78 -11.45 -9.65
N ASN A 135 -22.55 -11.47 -9.13
CA ASN A 135 -22.31 -11.23 -7.72
C ASN A 135 -22.27 -9.73 -7.45
N GLN A 136 -22.87 -9.29 -6.35
CA GLN A 136 -22.99 -7.89 -6.02
C GLN A 136 -22.47 -7.63 -4.60
N ILE A 137 -21.56 -6.68 -4.48
CA ILE A 137 -21.01 -6.20 -3.21
C ILE A 137 -21.39 -4.73 -3.08
N GLU A 138 -22.03 -4.38 -1.97
CA GLU A 138 -22.38 -3.00 -1.66
C GLU A 138 -21.65 -2.54 -0.41
N ASP A 139 -21.13 -1.32 -0.45
CA ASP A 139 -20.51 -0.70 0.72
C ASP A 139 -20.76 0.80 0.76
N GLU A 140 -20.80 1.34 1.98
CA GLU A 140 -21.00 2.76 2.24
C GLU A 140 -19.66 3.48 2.35
N MET A 141 -19.65 4.72 1.85
CA MET A 141 -18.46 5.56 1.80
C MET A 141 -18.72 6.87 2.52
N LYS A 142 -17.67 7.42 3.13
CA LYS A 142 -17.76 8.69 3.85
C LYS A 142 -17.60 9.84 2.85
N VAL A 143 -18.68 10.60 2.66
CA VAL A 143 -18.66 11.80 1.82
C VAL A 143 -17.83 12.91 2.46
N GLY A 144 -17.07 13.62 1.64
CA GLY A 144 -16.22 14.74 2.04
C GLY A 144 -15.08 14.38 3.00
N LYS A 145 -14.79 13.08 3.18
CA LYS A 145 -13.74 12.61 4.09
C LYS A 145 -12.88 11.55 3.42
N PRO A 146 -11.57 11.53 3.68
CA PRO A 146 -10.71 10.47 3.21
C PRO A 146 -11.12 9.15 3.84
N SER A 147 -11.19 8.11 3.02
CA SER A 147 -11.53 6.77 3.48
C SER A 147 -10.87 5.72 2.60
N ALA A 148 -10.68 4.53 3.15
CA ALA A 148 -10.13 3.40 2.42
C ALA A 148 -10.86 2.11 2.80
N LEU A 149 -11.25 1.37 1.76
CA LEU A 149 -12.00 0.14 1.84
C LEU A 149 -11.26 -0.96 1.07
N LEU A 150 -11.07 -2.12 1.70
CA LEU A 150 -10.54 -3.31 1.02
C LEU A 150 -11.70 -4.27 0.82
N LEU A 151 -11.98 -4.58 -0.44
CA LEU A 151 -12.95 -5.59 -0.84
C LEU A 151 -12.20 -6.87 -1.18
N GLU A 152 -12.47 -7.93 -0.43
CA GLU A 152 -11.95 -9.28 -0.70
C GLU A 152 -13.00 -10.03 -1.53
N ILE A 153 -12.62 -10.53 -2.71
CA ILE A 153 -13.51 -11.20 -3.67
C ILE A 153 -13.02 -12.62 -4.01
N ASP A 154 -12.02 -13.11 -3.30
CA ASP A 154 -11.43 -14.45 -3.42
C ASP A 154 -12.46 -15.58 -3.24
N HIS A 155 -13.49 -15.34 -2.44
CA HIS A 155 -14.61 -16.25 -2.21
C HIS A 155 -15.63 -16.28 -3.35
N LEU A 156 -15.56 -15.35 -4.32
CA LEU A 156 -16.49 -15.29 -5.45
C LEU A 156 -16.02 -16.18 -6.61
N PRO A 157 -16.97 -16.81 -7.33
CA PRO A 157 -16.63 -17.65 -8.47
C PRO A 157 -16.01 -16.80 -9.59
N LYS A 158 -14.88 -17.27 -10.10
CA LYS A 158 -14.22 -16.74 -11.29
C LYS A 158 -14.98 -17.14 -12.55
N SER A 159 -14.79 -16.39 -13.63
CA SER A 159 -15.27 -16.75 -14.96
C SER A 159 -14.53 -17.99 -15.50
N ILE A 160 -14.99 -18.50 -16.65
CA ILE A 160 -14.45 -19.72 -17.29
C ILE A 160 -12.95 -19.59 -17.61
N ASP A 161 -12.50 -18.39 -17.93
CA ASP A 161 -11.10 -18.04 -18.21
C ASP A 161 -10.28 -17.71 -16.94
N ASN A 162 -10.82 -18.02 -15.75
CA ASN A 162 -10.17 -17.79 -14.46
C ASN A 162 -9.87 -16.30 -14.17
N SER A 163 -10.71 -15.41 -14.70
CA SER A 163 -10.61 -13.95 -14.50
C SER A 163 -11.80 -13.41 -13.70
N TYR A 164 -11.73 -12.11 -13.40
CA TYR A 164 -12.86 -11.34 -12.87
C TYR A 164 -13.17 -10.19 -13.81
N GLU A 165 -14.44 -10.01 -14.11
CA GLU A 165 -14.98 -8.80 -14.74
C GLU A 165 -15.63 -7.94 -13.67
N PHE A 166 -15.27 -6.65 -13.62
CA PHE A 166 -15.75 -5.72 -12.62
C PHE A 166 -16.63 -4.65 -13.25
N GLN A 167 -17.77 -4.37 -12.63
CA GLN A 167 -18.62 -3.25 -12.99
C GLN A 167 -18.88 -2.45 -11.72
N TYR A 168 -18.38 -1.21 -11.71
CA TYR A 168 -18.51 -0.31 -10.58
C TYR A 168 -19.63 0.68 -10.84
N GLN A 169 -20.54 0.79 -9.89
CA GLN A 169 -21.56 1.83 -9.86
C GLN A 169 -21.39 2.64 -8.56
N PHE A 170 -21.34 3.96 -8.71
CA PHE A 170 -21.15 4.87 -7.58
C PHE A 170 -22.32 5.82 -7.46
N PHE A 171 -22.80 6.03 -6.23
CA PHE A 171 -23.99 6.83 -5.93
C PHE A 171 -23.67 7.95 -4.94
N ASP A 172 -24.37 9.08 -5.05
CA ASP A 172 -24.34 10.16 -4.06
C ASP A 172 -25.21 9.85 -2.81
N GLU A 173 -25.22 10.78 -1.85
CA GLU A 173 -26.02 10.67 -0.61
C GLU A 173 -27.53 10.60 -0.85
N ASN A 174 -28.01 11.05 -2.03
CA ASN A 174 -29.42 11.00 -2.40
C ASN A 174 -29.78 9.72 -3.19
N GLY A 175 -28.81 8.81 -3.38
CA GLY A 175 -28.97 7.60 -4.17
C GLY A 175 -28.95 7.83 -5.69
N LYS A 176 -28.54 9.00 -6.16
CA LYS A 176 -28.35 9.26 -7.60
C LYS A 176 -27.02 8.67 -8.04
N GLN A 177 -27.05 7.85 -9.08
CA GLN A 177 -25.84 7.32 -9.69
C GLN A 177 -25.04 8.45 -10.36
N ILE A 178 -23.75 8.54 -10.03
CA ILE A 178 -22.83 9.57 -10.56
C ILE A 178 -21.90 8.96 -11.62
N ILE A 179 -21.36 7.77 -11.35
CA ILE A 179 -20.28 7.17 -12.15
C ILE A 179 -20.60 5.69 -12.41
N THR A 180 -20.30 5.26 -13.64
CA THR A 180 -20.19 3.85 -14.02
C THR A 180 -18.80 3.61 -14.60
N LYS A 181 -18.10 2.58 -14.12
CA LYS A 181 -16.81 2.12 -14.66
C LYS A 181 -16.89 0.61 -14.92
N GLU A 182 -16.29 0.18 -16.02
CA GLU A 182 -16.09 -1.22 -16.42
C GLU A 182 -14.58 -1.50 -16.43
#